data_AF-A0A960U1C4-F1
#
_entry.id   AF-A0A960U1C4-F1
#
_cell.length_a   1.000
_cell.length_b   1.000
_cell.length_c   1.000
_cell.angle_alpha   90.00
_cell.angle_beta   90.00
_cell.angle_gamma   90.00
#
_symmetry.space_group_name_H-M   'P 1'
#
loop_
_entity.id
_entity.type
_entity.pdbx_description
1 polymer ?
#
loop_
_entity_poly.entity_id
_entity_poly.type
_entity_poly.pdbx_seq_one_letter_code
_entity_poly.pdbx_strand_id
1 'polypeptide(L)'
;MANRDRFRHHGALVRPVGARPIRRACTAFFAALVLALAAPASATTPDRLFQPAGTWALVARAATLLADTWRVDLDDPWLDFLHPATAVGEAKDGRLLYPVAMTPSPGIYLRNPDESWTTSEVIVALRAAAKRVRDELPGGFDLVLGDFSLRKGGRFRPHSTHQNGLDVDLRYYQTGIEPGDYSYHFVTEANFDTPRVWLL
;
A
#
# COMPACT_ATOMS: atom_id res chain seq x y z
N MET A 1 15.43 40.31 -12.62
CA MET A 1 14.26 39.76 -13.35
C MET A 1 13.74 38.57 -12.58
N ALA A 2 12.55 38.70 -12.03
CA ALA A 2 11.93 37.73 -11.13
C ALA A 2 11.38 36.52 -11.89
N ASN A 3 11.48 35.33 -11.30
CA ASN A 3 10.59 34.22 -11.62
C ASN A 3 10.34 33.37 -10.35
N ARG A 4 9.55 33.95 -9.44
CA ARG A 4 8.77 33.22 -8.45
C ARG A 4 7.38 33.11 -9.05
N ASP A 5 6.99 31.93 -9.49
CA ASP A 5 5.60 31.47 -9.57
C ASP A 5 5.53 30.15 -10.35
N ARG A 6 5.46 29.02 -9.62
CA ARG A 6 4.85 27.78 -10.13
C ARG A 6 4.56 26.77 -9.01
N PHE A 7 3.81 27.21 -8.00
CA PHE A 7 2.95 26.32 -7.22
C PHE A 7 1.51 26.66 -7.58
N ARG A 8 0.96 25.96 -8.57
CA ARG A 8 -0.48 25.89 -8.78
C ARG A 8 -0.92 24.47 -8.49
N HIS A 9 -1.52 24.29 -7.34
CA HIS A 9 -2.35 23.12 -7.04
C HIS A 9 -3.48 23.06 -8.08
N HIS A 10 -3.54 21.97 -8.83
CA HIS A 10 -4.73 21.57 -9.58
C HIS A 10 -5.28 20.34 -8.88
N GLY A 11 -6.26 20.57 -8.00
CA GLY A 11 -7.13 19.52 -7.50
C GLY A 11 -8.03 19.05 -8.64
N ALA A 12 -7.61 18.02 -9.35
CA ALA A 12 -8.50 17.25 -10.20
C ALA A 12 -9.04 16.08 -9.36
N LEU A 13 -10.34 16.13 -9.06
CA LEU A 13 -11.08 15.00 -8.51
C LEU A 13 -11.00 13.81 -9.47
N VAL A 14 -10.11 12.86 -9.16
CA VAL A 14 -10.08 11.56 -9.84
C VAL A 14 -11.33 10.80 -9.44
N ARG A 15 -12.25 10.62 -10.40
CA ARG A 15 -13.40 9.73 -10.23
C ARG A 15 -12.89 8.29 -10.08
N PRO A 16 -13.30 7.52 -9.06
CA PRO A 16 -12.88 6.14 -8.93
C PRO A 16 -13.47 5.30 -10.07
N VAL A 17 -12.58 4.65 -10.82
CA VAL A 17 -12.93 3.62 -11.81
C VAL A 17 -13.50 2.42 -11.05
N GLY A 18 -14.66 1.94 -11.50
CA GLY A 18 -15.51 1.00 -10.78
C GLY A 18 -14.82 -0.28 -10.29
N ALA A 19 -14.72 -0.42 -8.96
CA ALA A 19 -14.44 -1.68 -8.31
C ALA A 19 -15.62 -2.65 -8.56
N ARG A 20 -15.34 -3.79 -9.21
CA ARG A 20 -16.33 -4.87 -9.34
C ARG A 20 -16.62 -5.46 -7.96
N PRO A 21 -17.90 -5.60 -7.56
CA PRO A 21 -18.23 -5.97 -6.20
C PRO A 21 -18.10 -7.48 -5.95
N ILE A 22 -17.22 -7.87 -5.03
CA ILE A 22 -17.32 -9.15 -4.26
C ILE A 22 -18.52 -9.07 -3.26
N ARG A 23 -19.53 -8.23 -3.53
CA ARG A 23 -20.46 -7.68 -2.51
C ARG A 23 -21.70 -8.54 -2.20
N ARG A 24 -21.85 -9.76 -2.69
CA ARG A 24 -23.15 -10.48 -2.52
C ARG A 24 -23.11 -11.77 -1.71
N ALA A 25 -21.98 -12.49 -1.63
CA ALA A 25 -21.97 -13.80 -0.97
C ALA A 25 -21.82 -13.70 0.56
N CYS A 26 -20.97 -12.83 1.08
CA CYS A 26 -20.68 -12.78 2.53
C CYS A 26 -21.78 -12.07 3.35
N THR A 27 -22.45 -11.07 2.77
CA THR A 27 -23.47 -10.26 3.46
C THR A 27 -24.73 -11.05 3.79
N ALA A 28 -25.12 -11.99 2.91
CA ALA A 28 -26.31 -12.82 3.13
C ALA A 28 -26.09 -13.86 4.24
N PHE A 29 -24.87 -14.36 4.40
CA PHE A 29 -24.56 -15.42 5.37
C PHE A 29 -24.57 -14.90 6.82
N PHE A 30 -24.05 -13.70 7.05
CA PHE A 30 -23.98 -13.12 8.40
C PHE A 30 -25.32 -12.55 8.90
N ALA A 31 -26.10 -11.91 8.02
CA ALA A 31 -27.44 -11.44 8.36
C ALA A 31 -28.38 -12.61 8.70
N ALA A 32 -28.27 -13.73 7.98
CA ALA A 32 -29.03 -14.94 8.27
C ALA A 32 -28.63 -15.57 9.62
N LEU A 33 -27.33 -15.55 9.98
CA LEU A 33 -26.85 -16.08 11.27
C LEU A 33 -27.36 -15.26 12.47
N VAL A 34 -27.36 -13.93 12.37
CA VAL A 34 -27.87 -13.04 13.43
C VAL A 34 -29.39 -13.15 13.57
N LEU A 35 -30.14 -13.26 12.46
CA LEU A 35 -31.59 -13.54 12.53
C LEU A 35 -31.90 -14.95 13.09
N ALA A 36 -31.08 -15.96 12.78
CA ALA A 36 -31.26 -17.32 13.30
C ALA A 36 -30.97 -17.43 14.80
N LEU A 37 -30.01 -16.66 15.33
CA LEU A 37 -29.71 -16.58 16.76
C LEU A 37 -30.70 -15.69 17.54
N ALA A 38 -31.43 -14.81 16.84
CA ALA A 38 -32.44 -13.92 17.42
C ALA A 38 -33.88 -14.48 17.31
N ALA A 39 -34.10 -15.56 16.57
CA ALA A 39 -35.41 -16.22 16.53
C ALA A 39 -35.67 -16.89 17.88
N PRO A 40 -36.76 -16.53 18.59
CA PRO A 40 -37.08 -17.20 19.84
C PRO A 40 -37.34 -18.67 19.52
N ALA A 41 -36.52 -19.57 20.06
CA ALA A 41 -36.88 -20.97 20.19
C ALA A 41 -38.30 -20.99 20.75
N SER A 42 -39.20 -21.70 20.08
CA SER A 42 -40.63 -21.77 20.37
C SER A 42 -40.88 -22.07 21.85
N ALA A 43 -40.98 -21.01 22.65
CA ALA A 43 -41.14 -21.08 24.09
C ALA A 43 -42.63 -21.03 24.40
N THR A 44 -43.18 -22.18 24.77
CA THR A 44 -44.52 -22.29 25.34
C THR A 44 -44.47 -21.93 26.82
N THR A 45 -45.22 -20.88 27.21
CA THR A 45 -45.54 -20.44 28.61
C THR A 45 -44.52 -19.52 29.33
N PRO A 46 -44.91 -18.82 30.41
CA PRO A 46 -45.17 -17.37 30.48
C PRO A 46 -43.93 -16.51 30.82
N ASP A 47 -42.80 -16.68 30.13
CA ASP A 47 -41.61 -15.82 30.33
C ASP A 47 -41.73 -14.42 29.67
N ARG A 48 -42.87 -14.11 29.04
CA ARG A 48 -43.11 -12.80 28.38
C ARG A 48 -43.32 -11.64 29.35
N LEU A 49 -43.51 -11.89 30.64
CA LEU A 49 -43.80 -10.84 31.62
C LEU A 49 -42.54 -10.09 32.12
N PHE A 50 -41.33 -10.56 31.79
CA PHE A 50 -40.07 -9.96 32.28
C PHE A 50 -39.07 -9.57 31.18
N GLN A 51 -39.49 -9.44 29.92
CA GLN A 51 -38.65 -8.79 28.90
C GLN A 51 -38.92 -7.28 28.89
N PRO A 52 -37.98 -6.42 29.33
CA PRO A 52 -38.19 -4.99 29.28
C PRO A 52 -38.37 -4.56 27.83
N ALA A 53 -39.52 -3.95 27.53
CA ALA A 53 -39.83 -3.38 26.23
C ALA A 53 -38.69 -2.45 25.80
N GLY A 54 -37.92 -2.86 24.79
CA GLY A 54 -36.74 -2.14 24.31
C GLY A 54 -35.48 -2.99 24.14
N THR A 55 -35.40 -4.17 24.77
CA THR A 55 -34.26 -5.10 24.60
C THR A 55 -34.09 -5.55 23.15
N TRP A 56 -35.18 -5.93 22.47
CA TRP A 56 -35.13 -6.30 21.06
C TRP A 56 -34.79 -5.14 20.12
N ALA A 57 -35.22 -3.93 20.45
CA ALA A 57 -34.88 -2.73 19.67
C ALA A 57 -33.39 -2.35 19.85
N LEU A 58 -32.83 -2.54 21.04
CA LEU A 58 -31.41 -2.35 21.32
C LEU A 58 -30.54 -3.41 20.61
N VAL A 59 -30.96 -4.68 20.63
CA VAL A 59 -30.27 -5.75 19.88
C VAL A 59 -30.35 -5.50 18.38
N ALA A 60 -31.50 -5.11 17.85
CA ALA A 60 -31.65 -4.76 16.44
C ALA A 60 -30.80 -3.55 16.04
N ARG A 61 -30.73 -2.50 16.88
CA ARG A 61 -29.85 -1.33 16.66
C ARG A 61 -28.37 -1.68 16.78
N ALA A 62 -27.99 -2.51 17.74
CA ALA A 62 -26.61 -2.99 17.87
C ALA A 62 -26.22 -3.84 16.67
N ALA A 63 -27.11 -4.70 16.18
CA ALA A 63 -26.90 -5.49 14.97
C ALA A 63 -26.81 -4.62 13.71
N THR A 64 -27.59 -3.53 13.60
CA THR A 64 -27.46 -2.58 12.47
C THR A 64 -26.18 -1.76 12.57
N LEU A 65 -25.78 -1.32 13.76
CA LEU A 65 -24.52 -0.61 13.98
C LEU A 65 -23.32 -1.54 13.70
N LEU A 66 -23.39 -2.81 14.08
CA LEU A 66 -22.41 -3.83 13.74
C LEU A 66 -22.42 -4.17 12.25
N ALA A 67 -23.60 -4.20 11.63
CA ALA A 67 -23.78 -4.37 10.18
C ALA A 67 -23.36 -3.14 9.35
N ASP A 68 -23.21 -1.96 9.97
CA ASP A 68 -22.66 -0.77 9.32
C ASP A 68 -21.16 -0.60 9.61
N THR A 69 -20.65 -1.11 10.74
CA THR A 69 -19.23 -1.02 11.12
C THR A 69 -18.33 -2.04 10.40
N TRP A 70 -18.86 -3.11 9.79
CA TRP A 70 -18.04 -3.98 8.92
C TRP A 70 -17.82 -3.38 7.53
N ARG A 71 -18.42 -2.23 7.20
CA ARG A 71 -17.99 -1.41 6.06
C ARG A 71 -16.70 -0.66 6.42
N VAL A 72 -15.68 -1.42 6.79
CA VAL A 72 -14.31 -0.92 6.82
C VAL A 72 -13.93 -0.74 5.37
N ASP A 73 -13.95 0.50 4.89
CA ASP A 73 -13.34 0.81 3.62
C ASP A 73 -11.83 0.59 3.81
N LEU A 74 -11.27 -0.46 3.20
CA LEU A 74 -9.83 -0.73 3.26
C LEU A 74 -9.01 0.42 2.63
N ASP A 75 -9.68 1.35 1.96
CA ASP A 75 -9.10 2.59 1.44
C ASP A 75 -9.20 3.78 2.42
N ASP A 76 -9.73 3.59 3.64
CA ASP A 76 -9.81 4.66 4.65
C ASP A 76 -8.40 5.07 5.12
N PRO A 77 -8.01 6.35 4.95
CA PRO A 77 -6.68 6.85 5.32
C PRO A 77 -6.27 6.59 6.78
N TRP A 78 -7.23 6.46 7.70
CA TRP A 78 -6.90 6.18 9.10
C TRP A 78 -6.44 4.74 9.33
N LEU A 79 -6.84 3.79 8.49
CA LEU A 79 -6.41 2.39 8.59
C LEU A 79 -4.97 2.19 8.12
N ASP A 80 -4.51 3.02 7.17
CA ASP A 80 -3.10 3.04 6.72
C ASP A 80 -2.13 3.33 7.88
N PHE A 81 -2.60 3.98 8.96
CA PHE A 81 -1.80 4.27 10.15
C PHE A 81 -1.89 3.17 11.23
N LEU A 82 -2.99 2.42 11.29
CA LEU A 82 -3.25 1.45 12.36
C LEU A 82 -2.75 0.04 12.03
N HIS A 83 -2.54 -0.26 10.75
CA HIS A 83 -2.14 -1.58 10.29
C HIS A 83 -0.78 -1.53 9.60
N PRO A 84 0.12 -2.50 9.86
CA PRO A 84 1.37 -2.58 9.14
C PRO A 84 1.11 -2.82 7.64
N ALA A 85 1.93 -2.23 6.79
CA ALA A 85 1.92 -2.49 5.36
C ALA A 85 1.99 -4.00 5.11
N THR A 86 1.05 -4.51 4.32
CA THR A 86 0.86 -5.95 4.14
C THR A 86 0.82 -6.28 2.66
N ALA A 87 1.80 -7.08 2.24
CA ALA A 87 1.80 -7.71 0.93
C ALA A 87 0.86 -8.92 0.93
N VAL A 88 -0.05 -8.99 -0.04
CA VAL A 88 -1.01 -10.09 -0.19
C VAL A 88 -0.87 -10.69 -1.59
N GLY A 89 -0.79 -12.02 -1.65
CA GLY A 89 -0.65 -12.75 -2.92
C GLY A 89 0.76 -12.69 -3.52
N GLU A 90 0.85 -13.10 -4.78
CA GLU A 90 2.12 -13.21 -5.51
C GLU A 90 2.57 -11.87 -6.11
N ALA A 91 3.85 -11.76 -6.46
CA ALA A 91 4.42 -10.61 -7.16
C ALA A 91 3.64 -10.23 -8.44
N LYS A 92 3.05 -11.20 -9.15
CA LYS A 92 2.33 -11.04 -10.43
C LYS A 92 0.81 -11.19 -10.36
N ASP A 93 0.26 -11.36 -9.16
CA ASP A 93 -1.20 -11.38 -8.90
C ASP A 93 -1.43 -11.03 -7.42
N GLY A 94 -1.01 -9.82 -7.07
CA GLY A 94 -0.87 -9.39 -5.69
C GLY A 94 -1.61 -8.10 -5.40
N ARG A 95 -1.68 -7.76 -4.11
CA ARG A 95 -2.14 -6.46 -3.61
C ARG A 95 -1.23 -5.99 -2.50
N LEU A 96 -1.18 -4.67 -2.34
CA LEU A 96 -0.53 -4.02 -1.22
C LEU A 96 -1.61 -3.33 -0.39
N LEU A 97 -1.73 -3.73 0.87
CA LEU A 97 -2.63 -3.12 1.85
C LEU A 97 -1.81 -2.22 2.78
N TYR A 98 -2.39 -1.08 3.18
CA TYR A 98 -1.76 -0.12 4.09
C TYR A 98 -0.35 0.32 3.64
N PRO A 99 -0.21 0.71 2.36
CA PRO A 99 1.09 0.93 1.73
C PRO A 99 1.87 2.06 2.40
N VAL A 100 3.20 1.95 2.43
CA VAL A 100 4.07 3.06 2.80
C VAL A 100 4.74 3.61 1.54
N ALA A 101 4.72 4.93 1.40
CA ALA A 101 5.45 5.61 0.33
C ALA A 101 6.95 5.65 0.69
N MET A 102 7.80 5.18 -0.22
CA MET A 102 9.23 5.44 -0.13
C MET A 102 9.51 6.94 -0.34
N THR A 103 10.45 7.49 0.41
CA THR A 103 10.87 8.89 0.29
C THR A 103 12.34 8.98 -0.09
N PRO A 104 12.75 10.01 -0.85
CA PRO A 104 14.17 10.31 -1.04
C PRO A 104 14.89 10.47 0.31
N SER A 105 16.17 10.13 0.31
CA SER A 105 17.07 10.30 1.47
C SER A 105 18.51 10.39 0.95
N PRO A 106 19.49 10.88 1.74
CA PRO A 106 20.88 10.92 1.29
C PRO A 106 21.32 9.55 0.75
N GLY A 107 21.88 9.52 -0.46
CA GLY A 107 22.28 8.28 -1.14
C GLY A 107 21.17 7.51 -1.85
N ILE A 108 19.95 8.04 -1.89
CA ILE A 108 18.80 7.44 -2.55
C ILE A 108 18.07 8.49 -3.37
N TYR A 109 17.92 8.20 -4.66
CA TYR A 109 17.07 8.94 -5.57
C TYR A 109 15.88 8.08 -6.02
N LEU A 110 14.69 8.67 -6.05
CA LEU A 110 13.47 8.01 -6.56
C LEU A 110 13.15 8.54 -7.94
N ARG A 111 13.12 7.64 -8.93
CA ARG A 111 12.75 7.99 -10.31
C ARG A 111 11.26 8.33 -10.41
N ASN A 112 10.40 7.51 -9.81
CA ASN A 112 8.95 7.58 -9.96
C ASN A 112 8.24 7.56 -8.58
N PRO A 113 8.19 8.70 -7.86
CA PRO A 113 7.61 8.77 -6.51
C PRO A 113 6.14 8.31 -6.42
N ASP A 114 5.35 8.55 -7.46
CA ASP A 114 3.91 8.19 -7.50
C ASP A 114 3.69 6.66 -7.55
N GLU A 115 4.71 5.91 -7.96
CA GLU A 115 4.74 4.45 -8.11
C GLU A 115 5.73 3.80 -7.13
N SER A 116 6.08 4.52 -6.06
CA SER A 116 7.05 4.11 -5.04
C SER A 116 6.37 3.64 -3.75
N TRP A 117 5.31 2.82 -3.86
CA TRP A 117 4.59 2.26 -2.71
C TRP A 117 5.06 0.84 -2.42
N THR A 118 5.30 0.55 -1.14
CA THR A 118 5.92 -0.70 -0.70
C THR A 118 5.63 -0.98 0.79
N THR A 119 6.24 -2.01 1.35
CA THR A 119 6.19 -2.32 2.78
C THR A 119 7.33 -1.65 3.55
N SER A 120 7.16 -1.53 4.86
CA SER A 120 8.18 -0.94 5.75
C SER A 120 9.50 -1.73 5.72
N GLU A 121 9.43 -3.06 5.56
CA GLU A 121 10.59 -3.95 5.50
C GLU A 121 11.46 -3.65 4.28
N VAL A 122 10.85 -3.45 3.12
CA VAL A 122 11.57 -3.08 1.88
C VAL A 122 12.24 -1.72 2.03
N ILE A 123 11.56 -0.74 2.62
CA ILE A 123 12.14 0.60 2.88
C ILE A 123 13.37 0.49 3.78
N VAL A 124 13.28 -0.27 4.87
CA VAL A 124 14.39 -0.47 5.80
C VAL A 124 15.56 -1.18 5.11
N ALA A 125 15.28 -2.24 4.34
CA ALA A 125 16.31 -2.98 3.61
C ALA A 125 17.06 -2.08 2.61
N LEU A 126 16.34 -1.31 1.80
CA LEU A 126 16.93 -0.41 0.81
C LEU A 126 17.74 0.71 1.46
N ARG A 127 17.23 1.30 2.55
CA ARG A 127 17.96 2.34 3.30
C ARG A 127 19.23 1.79 3.93
N ALA A 128 19.18 0.58 4.48
CA ALA A 128 20.35 -0.08 5.05
C ALA A 128 21.40 -0.40 3.96
N ALA A 129 20.98 -0.95 2.82
CA ALA A 129 21.85 -1.28 1.70
C ALA A 129 22.51 -0.01 1.12
N ALA A 130 21.71 1.03 0.82
CA ALA A 130 22.25 2.30 0.32
C ALA A 130 23.20 2.97 1.33
N LYS A 131 22.91 2.89 2.64
CA LYS A 131 23.80 3.41 3.67
C LYS A 131 25.12 2.65 3.68
N ARG A 132 25.08 1.32 3.64
CA ARG A 132 26.28 0.48 3.61
C ARG A 132 27.18 0.81 2.43
N VAL A 133 26.61 0.94 1.22
CA VAL A 133 27.38 1.32 0.03
C VAL A 133 28.08 2.67 0.22
N ARG A 134 27.38 3.67 0.76
CA ARG A 134 27.98 4.99 1.02
C ARG A 134 29.08 4.97 2.08
N ASP A 135 28.91 4.16 3.11
CA ASP A 135 29.88 4.08 4.22
C ASP A 135 31.18 3.40 3.75
N GLU A 136 31.08 2.31 2.99
CA GLU A 136 32.24 1.52 2.55
C GLU A 136 32.89 2.07 1.26
N LEU A 137 32.10 2.70 0.38
CA LEU A 137 32.55 3.27 -0.90
C LEU A 137 32.11 4.74 -1.00
N PRO A 138 32.71 5.65 -0.22
CA PRO A 138 32.31 7.05 -0.17
C PRO A 138 32.47 7.75 -1.52
N GLY A 139 31.59 8.73 -1.75
CA GLY A 139 31.46 9.39 -3.05
C GLY A 139 30.71 8.55 -4.09
N GLY A 140 30.55 9.11 -5.28
CA GLY A 140 29.81 8.47 -6.37
C GLY A 140 28.33 8.84 -6.41
N PHE A 141 27.62 8.15 -7.29
CA PHE A 141 26.23 8.40 -7.62
C PHE A 141 25.26 7.77 -6.60
N ASP A 142 24.10 8.39 -6.37
CA ASP A 142 23.07 7.87 -5.46
C ASP A 142 22.47 6.55 -5.98
N LEU A 143 21.95 5.71 -5.07
CA LEU A 143 21.16 4.55 -5.48
C LEU A 143 19.86 5.03 -6.13
N VAL A 144 19.69 4.77 -7.42
CA VAL A 144 18.47 5.12 -8.14
C VAL A 144 17.47 3.98 -8.05
N LEU A 145 16.38 4.27 -7.36
CA LEU A 145 15.23 3.38 -7.22
C LEU A 145 14.22 3.73 -8.32
N GLY A 146 13.86 2.72 -9.10
CA GLY A 146 12.87 2.77 -10.15
C GLY A 146 11.46 2.52 -9.63
N ASP A 147 10.77 1.61 -10.27
CA ASP A 147 9.35 1.36 -10.01
C ASP A 147 9.23 0.36 -8.85
N PHE A 148 8.36 0.66 -7.88
CA PHE A 148 7.94 -0.28 -6.84
C PHE A 148 6.57 -0.80 -7.24
N SER A 149 5.57 -0.73 -6.35
CA SER A 149 4.17 -1.01 -6.69
C SER A 149 3.34 0.27 -6.79
N LEU A 150 2.18 0.14 -7.43
CA LEU A 150 1.10 1.12 -7.29
C LEU A 150 0.60 1.16 -5.84
N ARG A 151 -0.05 2.26 -5.42
CA ARG A 151 -0.54 2.44 -4.04
C ARG A 151 -1.30 1.23 -3.48
N LYS A 152 -2.15 0.58 -4.27
CA LYS A 152 -2.93 -0.60 -3.84
C LYS A 152 -2.38 -1.91 -4.38
N GLY A 153 -1.18 -1.88 -4.96
CA GLY A 153 -0.64 -2.98 -5.74
C GLY A 153 -1.46 -3.29 -6.99
N GLY A 154 -1.53 -4.56 -7.36
CA GLY A 154 -2.26 -5.05 -8.53
C GLY A 154 -1.56 -4.77 -9.86
N ARG A 155 -2.26 -5.08 -10.96
CA ARG A 155 -1.67 -5.08 -12.30
C ARG A 155 -1.08 -3.71 -12.67
N PHE A 156 0.23 -3.70 -12.91
CA PHE A 156 1.00 -2.51 -13.23
C PHE A 156 1.71 -2.70 -14.57
N ARG A 157 1.25 -2.07 -15.66
CA ARG A 157 1.88 -2.21 -16.98
C ARG A 157 3.04 -1.20 -17.12
N PRO A 158 4.15 -1.55 -17.80
CA PRO A 158 4.38 -2.77 -18.59
C PRO A 158 4.81 -3.99 -17.75
N HIS A 159 5.04 -3.79 -16.45
CA HIS A 159 5.53 -4.82 -15.54
C HIS A 159 4.60 -6.04 -15.45
N SER A 160 5.21 -7.21 -15.29
CA SER A 160 4.47 -8.44 -15.03
C SER A 160 4.32 -8.71 -13.53
N THR A 161 5.29 -8.24 -12.75
CA THR A 161 5.39 -8.31 -11.28
C THR A 161 5.04 -6.96 -10.64
N HIS A 162 5.58 -6.63 -9.45
CA HIS A 162 5.36 -5.37 -8.73
C HIS A 162 3.95 -5.19 -8.16
N GLN A 163 3.19 -6.26 -8.00
CA GLN A 163 1.78 -6.15 -7.62
C GLN A 163 1.52 -6.20 -6.12
N ASN A 164 2.43 -6.74 -5.30
CA ASN A 164 2.22 -6.89 -3.85
C ASN A 164 3.09 -5.95 -3.01
N GLY A 165 3.90 -5.08 -3.63
CA GLY A 165 4.74 -4.12 -2.93
C GLY A 165 6.07 -4.66 -2.41
N LEU A 166 6.49 -5.86 -2.83
CA LEU A 166 7.76 -6.47 -2.41
C LEU A 166 8.88 -6.37 -3.45
N ASP A 167 8.57 -5.90 -4.66
CA ASP A 167 9.53 -5.73 -5.76
C ASP A 167 9.91 -4.25 -5.94
N VAL A 168 11.16 -4.00 -6.32
CA VAL A 168 11.69 -2.68 -6.68
C VAL A 168 12.71 -2.80 -7.80
N ASP A 169 12.61 -1.94 -8.81
CA ASP A 169 13.63 -1.83 -9.84
C ASP A 169 14.81 -1.00 -9.34
N LEU A 170 16.04 -1.46 -9.56
CA LEU A 170 17.26 -0.75 -9.21
C LEU A 170 18.04 -0.43 -10.48
N ARG A 171 18.55 0.80 -10.60
CA ARG A 171 19.58 1.08 -11.61
C ARG A 171 20.92 0.60 -11.09
N TYR A 172 21.71 -0.02 -11.97
CA TYR A 172 23.11 -0.33 -11.67
C TYR A 172 23.91 0.92 -11.33
N TYR A 173 24.85 0.79 -10.39
CA TYR A 173 25.87 1.83 -10.20
C TYR A 173 26.77 1.90 -11.43
N GLN A 174 27.09 3.14 -11.81
CA GLN A 174 27.92 3.42 -12.96
C GLN A 174 29.06 4.37 -12.59
N THR A 175 30.22 4.16 -13.20
CA THR A 175 31.36 5.07 -13.07
C THR A 175 31.22 6.23 -14.07
N GLY A 176 31.85 7.37 -13.76
CA GLY A 176 31.86 8.54 -14.65
C GLY A 176 30.52 9.29 -14.73
N ILE A 177 29.55 8.96 -13.87
CA ILE A 177 28.31 9.71 -13.71
C ILE A 177 28.51 10.75 -12.60
N GLU A 178 28.24 12.00 -12.92
CA GLU A 178 28.34 13.10 -11.95
C GLU A 178 27.26 12.96 -10.86
N PRO A 179 27.57 13.28 -9.59
CA PRO A 179 26.56 13.32 -8.53
C PRO A 179 25.38 14.23 -8.91
N GLY A 180 24.16 13.70 -8.83
CA GLY A 180 22.94 14.41 -9.21
C GLY A 180 22.51 14.26 -10.68
N ASP A 181 23.31 13.60 -11.52
CA ASP A 181 22.89 13.26 -12.89
C ASP A 181 22.02 12.00 -12.93
N TYR A 182 20.70 12.19 -12.86
CA TYR A 182 19.73 11.10 -12.92
C TYR A 182 19.24 10.76 -14.34
N SER A 183 19.87 11.33 -15.38
CA SER A 183 19.51 11.05 -16.77
C SER A 183 19.81 9.60 -17.15
N TYR A 184 19.18 9.09 -18.22
CA TYR A 184 19.39 7.71 -18.65
C TYR A 184 20.75 7.53 -19.33
N HIS A 185 21.59 6.67 -18.75
CA HIS A 185 22.88 6.25 -19.30
C HIS A 185 22.87 4.76 -19.54
N PHE A 186 23.28 4.33 -20.73
CA PHE A 186 23.43 2.90 -21.00
C PHE A 186 24.54 2.31 -20.15
N VAL A 187 24.26 1.15 -19.57
CA VAL A 187 25.25 0.36 -18.85
C VAL A 187 26.06 -0.45 -19.85
N THR A 188 27.37 -0.37 -19.71
CA THR A 188 28.39 -1.04 -20.52
C THR A 188 29.43 -1.62 -19.58
N GLU A 189 30.25 -2.55 -20.06
CA GLU A 189 31.37 -3.08 -19.29
C GLU A 189 32.30 -1.97 -18.76
N ALA A 190 32.56 -0.94 -19.58
CA ALA A 190 33.47 0.15 -19.24
C ALA A 190 32.96 1.09 -18.14
N ASN A 191 31.63 1.21 -17.98
CA ASN A 191 31.03 2.13 -17.00
C ASN A 191 30.26 1.40 -15.89
N PHE A 192 30.37 0.08 -15.77
CA PHE A 192 29.71 -0.68 -14.72
C PHE A 192 30.54 -0.62 -13.41
N ASP A 193 29.99 -0.01 -12.36
CA ASP A 193 30.66 0.09 -11.07
C ASP A 193 30.50 -1.22 -10.29
N THR A 194 31.36 -2.17 -10.66
CA THR A 194 31.38 -3.53 -10.12
C THR A 194 31.48 -3.52 -8.57
N PRO A 195 32.39 -2.78 -7.92
CA PRO A 195 32.46 -2.74 -6.45
C PRO A 195 31.15 -2.29 -5.78
N ARG A 196 30.51 -1.21 -6.25
CA ARG A 196 29.26 -0.73 -5.64
C ARG A 196 28.09 -1.68 -5.89
N VAL A 197 27.99 -2.28 -7.09
CA VAL A 197 26.91 -3.22 -7.41
C VAL A 197 27.02 -4.51 -6.59
N TRP A 198 28.22 -5.05 -6.35
CA TRP A 198 28.38 -6.26 -5.53
C TRP A 198 28.21 -6.02 -4.04
N LEU A 199 28.38 -4.77 -3.58
CA LEU A 199 28.21 -4.42 -2.18
C LEU A 199 26.73 -4.20 -1.80
N LEU A 200 25.91 -3.78 -2.76
CA LEU A 200 24.48 -3.54 -2.61
C LEU A 200 23.72 -4.83 -2.27
#